data_AF-A0A673HTM8-F1
#
_entry.id   AF-A0A673HTM8-F1
#
_cell.length_a   1.000
_cell.length_b   1.000
_cell.length_c   1.000
_cell.angle_alpha   90.00
_cell.angle_beta   90.00
_cell.angle_gamma   90.00
#
_symmetry.space_group_name_H-M   'P 1'
#
loop_
_entity.id
_entity.type
_entity.pdbx_description
1 polymer ?
#
loop_
_entity_poly.entity_id
_entity_poly.type
_entity_poly.pdbx_seq_one_letter_code
_entity_poly.pdbx_strand_id
1 'polypeptide(L)'
;APVLFVLSVKVCTNASTQVSNAWVGLYKKPEIGVWKWTGGIDAEQLIWDTGMKQPNNLTNENCGFLYKDTKKLHDEKCSWQQYFFCMTNFTLVPQMETWDGALEYCRTHYKDLASLSTMERMDSALLEITQAETEYVWTGLRFLAGDWFWVNGDDLNYTAWYQNKQPQCPARHLHCGALDKQTRVWTQRNCEEKYSFFCQ
;
A
#
# COMPACT_ATOMS: atom_id res chain seq x y z
N ALA A 1 -6.24 9.22 25.85
CA ALA A 1 -4.80 8.90 25.89
C ALA A 1 -4.62 7.53 25.26
N PRO A 2 -3.86 7.40 24.16
CA PRO A 2 -3.80 6.15 23.42
C PRO A 2 -2.87 5.20 24.18
N VAL A 3 -3.43 4.11 24.70
CA VAL A 3 -2.65 3.04 25.28
C VAL A 3 -2.16 2.18 24.12
N LEU A 4 -0.89 2.37 23.78
CA LEU A 4 -0.06 1.37 23.10
C LEU A 4 -0.05 0.05 23.90
N PHE A 5 0.45 -1.01 23.26
CA PHE A 5 0.69 -2.38 23.73
C PHE A 5 -0.45 -3.35 23.37
N VAL A 6 -0.22 -4.42 22.60
CA VAL A 6 0.93 -5.34 22.64
C VAL A 6 1.34 -5.83 21.24
N LEU A 7 2.66 -5.91 21.06
CA LEU A 7 3.38 -6.69 20.06
C LEU A 7 2.67 -7.98 19.63
N SER A 8 2.29 -8.04 18.37
CA SER A 8 2.37 -9.28 17.61
C SER A 8 2.97 -8.89 16.27
N VAL A 9 4.29 -8.96 16.16
CA VAL A 9 4.95 -8.99 14.85
C VAL A 9 4.54 -10.32 14.21
N LYS A 10 3.38 -10.31 13.56
CA LYS A 10 2.96 -11.38 12.67
C LYS A 10 3.02 -10.82 11.25
N VAL A 11 3.67 -11.62 10.40
CA VAL A 11 3.94 -11.35 8.99
C VAL A 11 2.64 -10.90 8.31
N CYS A 12 2.69 -9.77 7.60
CA CYS A 12 1.61 -9.37 6.70
C CYS A 12 1.47 -10.49 5.66
N THR A 13 0.32 -11.17 5.63
CA THR A 13 0.05 -12.24 4.67
C THR A 13 -0.98 -11.79 3.67
N ASN A 14 -0.79 -12.14 2.40
CA ASN A 14 -1.73 -11.87 1.31
C ASN A 14 -3.15 -12.40 1.63
N ALA A 15 -4.18 -11.60 1.39
CA ALA A 15 -5.59 -11.98 1.59
C ALA A 15 -6.02 -13.18 0.71
N SER A 16 -5.35 -13.40 -0.42
CA SER A 16 -5.62 -14.53 -1.32
C SER A 16 -5.16 -15.89 -0.78
N THR A 17 -4.24 -15.95 0.19
CA THR A 17 -3.72 -17.20 0.79
C THR A 17 -4.32 -17.49 2.17
N GLN A 18 -5.49 -16.91 2.47
CA GLN A 18 -6.13 -16.90 3.79
C GLN A 18 -6.45 -18.30 4.36
N VAL A 19 -5.75 -18.68 5.43
CA VAL A 19 -5.93 -19.93 6.19
C VAL A 19 -6.52 -19.74 7.61
N SER A 20 -6.68 -18.49 8.08
CA SER A 20 -7.11 -18.16 9.45
C SER A 20 -8.08 -16.99 9.46
N ASN A 21 -8.73 -16.68 10.59
CA ASN A 21 -9.45 -15.42 10.73
C ASN A 21 -8.46 -14.29 10.93
N ALA A 22 -8.69 -13.14 10.29
CA ALA A 22 -7.75 -12.04 10.38
C ALA A 22 -8.43 -10.66 10.40
N TRP A 23 -7.93 -9.78 11.26
CA TRP A 23 -8.31 -8.38 11.30
C TRP A 23 -8.03 -7.71 9.95
N VAL A 24 -8.95 -6.86 9.49
CA VAL A 24 -8.81 -6.14 8.20
C VAL A 24 -8.54 -4.64 8.38
N GLY A 25 -8.35 -4.17 9.62
CA GLY A 25 -8.21 -2.74 9.92
C GLY A 25 -9.54 -1.97 9.89
N LEU A 26 -10.67 -2.68 9.93
CA LEU A 26 -12.00 -2.09 10.05
C LEU A 26 -12.33 -1.86 11.53
N TYR A 27 -12.79 -0.68 11.90
CA TYR A 27 -13.24 -0.39 13.26
C TYR A 27 -14.47 0.53 13.28
N LYS A 28 -15.31 0.37 14.30
CA LYS A 28 -16.50 1.19 14.52
C LYS A 28 -16.16 2.32 15.47
N LYS A 29 -16.49 3.56 15.11
CA LYS A 29 -16.45 4.70 16.03
C LYS A 29 -17.74 4.74 16.85
N PRO A 30 -17.71 4.42 18.16
CA PRO A 30 -18.94 4.32 18.96
C PRO A 30 -19.70 5.65 19.04
N GLU A 31 -18.99 6.77 18.94
CA GLU A 31 -19.58 8.11 19.09
C GLU A 31 -20.51 8.47 17.93
N ILE A 32 -20.23 7.96 16.73
CA ILE A 32 -20.97 8.28 15.50
C ILE A 32 -21.62 7.05 14.86
N GLY A 33 -21.34 5.84 15.36
CA GLY A 33 -21.89 4.59 14.84
C GLY A 33 -21.36 4.15 13.47
N VAL A 34 -20.39 4.86 12.91
CA VAL A 34 -19.83 4.63 11.57
C VAL A 34 -18.62 3.70 11.62
N TRP A 35 -18.55 2.78 10.66
CA TRP A 35 -17.38 1.95 10.41
C TRP A 35 -16.35 2.69 9.56
N LYS A 36 -15.09 2.63 9.96
CA LYS A 36 -13.96 3.28 9.28
C LYS A 36 -12.79 2.32 9.14
N TRP A 37 -11.98 2.56 8.12
CA TRP A 37 -10.68 1.92 8.01
C TRP A 37 -9.67 2.63 8.92
N THR A 38 -8.66 1.92 9.40
CA THR A 38 -7.53 2.49 10.16
C THR A 38 -6.79 3.60 9.40
N GLY A 39 -6.93 3.68 8.07
CA GLY A 39 -6.49 4.79 7.24
C GLY A 39 -7.33 6.08 7.33
N GLY A 40 -8.41 6.10 8.11
CA GLY A 40 -9.23 7.28 8.39
C GLY A 40 -10.42 7.49 7.44
N ILE A 41 -10.49 6.73 6.34
CA ILE A 41 -11.57 6.78 5.34
C ILE A 41 -12.80 6.02 5.87
N ASP A 42 -13.99 6.51 5.53
CA ASP A 42 -15.25 5.83 5.81
C ASP A 42 -15.34 4.52 5.03
N ALA A 43 -15.80 3.47 5.70
CA ALA A 43 -15.81 2.14 5.13
C ALA A 43 -17.13 1.89 4.41
N GLU A 44 -17.11 2.02 3.08
CA GLU A 44 -18.26 1.80 2.21
C GLU A 44 -18.28 0.38 1.63
N GLN A 45 -19.47 -0.08 1.19
CA GLN A 45 -19.66 -1.36 0.49
C GLN A 45 -19.18 -2.61 1.26
N LEU A 46 -19.31 -2.57 2.59
CA LEU A 46 -18.92 -3.68 3.46
C LEU A 46 -19.75 -4.95 3.20
N ILE A 47 -19.06 -6.06 2.91
CA ILE A 47 -19.69 -7.37 2.68
C ILE A 47 -19.73 -8.14 4.02
N TRP A 48 -20.76 -7.87 4.82
CA TRP A 48 -21.00 -8.56 6.08
C TRP A 48 -21.53 -9.97 5.89
N ASP A 49 -21.24 -10.85 6.85
CA ASP A 49 -21.79 -12.20 6.89
C ASP A 49 -23.24 -12.22 7.39
N THR A 50 -24.16 -11.88 6.48
CA THR A 50 -25.60 -11.87 6.76
C THR A 50 -26.14 -13.23 7.18
N GLY A 51 -25.50 -14.33 6.75
CA GLY A 51 -25.85 -15.69 7.18
C GLY A 51 -25.61 -15.94 8.67
N MET A 52 -24.67 -15.20 9.27
CA MET A 52 -24.37 -15.22 10.71
C MET A 52 -24.80 -13.94 11.44
N LYS A 53 -25.65 -13.11 10.80
CA LYS A 53 -26.23 -11.88 11.36
C LYS A 53 -25.20 -10.80 11.73
N GLN A 54 -24.12 -10.69 10.98
CA GLN A 54 -23.05 -9.72 11.21
C GLN A 54 -23.38 -8.33 10.62
N PRO A 55 -22.88 -7.22 11.20
CA PRO A 55 -22.27 -7.13 12.53
C PRO A 55 -23.33 -7.24 13.63
N ASN A 56 -23.10 -8.04 14.66
CA ASN A 56 -24.09 -8.36 15.69
C ASN A 56 -23.86 -7.62 17.01
N ASN A 57 -22.68 -7.05 17.22
CA ASN A 57 -22.29 -6.27 18.38
C ASN A 57 -22.65 -6.93 19.73
N LEU A 58 -22.54 -8.26 19.81
CA LEU A 58 -22.97 -9.04 20.97
C LEU A 58 -22.20 -8.66 22.25
N THR A 59 -20.93 -8.29 22.09
CA THR A 59 -20.04 -8.06 23.23
C THR A 59 -19.33 -6.71 23.21
N ASN A 60 -19.94 -5.69 22.56
CA ASN A 60 -19.32 -4.39 22.26
C ASN A 60 -18.14 -4.55 21.28
N GLU A 61 -18.46 -5.09 20.12
CA GLU A 61 -17.55 -5.57 19.09
C GLU A 61 -17.32 -4.46 18.07
N ASN A 62 -16.24 -3.71 18.27
CA ASN A 62 -15.96 -2.51 17.48
C ASN A 62 -14.84 -2.72 16.45
N CYS A 63 -14.37 -3.95 16.23
CA CYS A 63 -13.37 -4.26 15.22
C CYS A 63 -13.89 -5.30 14.25
N GLY A 64 -13.58 -5.13 12.95
CA GLY A 64 -14.00 -6.02 11.89
C GLY A 64 -12.87 -6.95 11.43
N PHE A 65 -13.19 -8.22 11.24
CA PHE A 65 -12.27 -9.23 10.72
C PHE A 65 -12.89 -10.02 9.57
N LEU A 66 -12.04 -10.60 8.72
CA LEU A 66 -12.44 -11.50 7.65
C LEU A 66 -12.56 -12.93 8.18
N TYR A 67 -13.76 -13.50 8.11
CA TYR A 67 -13.99 -14.89 8.48
C TYR A 67 -13.48 -15.83 7.38
N LYS A 68 -12.63 -16.78 7.75
CA LYS A 68 -11.88 -17.58 6.77
C LYS A 68 -12.75 -18.47 5.88
N ASP A 69 -13.88 -18.97 6.39
CA ASP A 69 -14.70 -19.96 5.68
C ASP A 69 -15.65 -19.28 4.69
N THR A 70 -16.26 -18.16 5.08
CA THR A 70 -17.23 -17.44 4.22
C THR A 70 -16.58 -16.30 3.43
N LYS A 71 -15.36 -15.89 3.78
CA LYS A 71 -14.67 -14.69 3.24
C LYS A 71 -15.52 -13.42 3.38
N LYS A 72 -16.34 -13.35 4.43
CA LYS A 72 -17.19 -12.19 4.76
C LYS A 72 -16.79 -11.57 6.09
N LEU A 73 -17.20 -10.31 6.28
CA LEU A 73 -16.87 -9.55 7.48
C LEU A 73 -17.72 -9.97 8.67
N HIS A 74 -17.06 -10.01 9.83
CA HIS A 74 -17.63 -10.21 11.16
C HIS A 74 -17.10 -9.12 12.09
N ASP A 75 -17.89 -8.73 13.09
CA ASP A 75 -17.40 -7.90 14.20
C ASP A 75 -16.94 -8.74 15.39
N GLU A 76 -15.90 -8.28 16.07
CA GLU A 76 -15.37 -8.87 17.29
C GLU A 76 -14.76 -7.78 18.19
N LYS A 77 -14.57 -8.09 19.47
CA LYS A 77 -13.87 -7.24 20.43
C LYS A 77 -12.43 -7.02 19.96
N CYS A 78 -12.06 -5.75 19.83
CA CYS A 78 -10.72 -5.33 19.42
C CYS A 78 -9.57 -5.89 20.29
N SER A 79 -9.85 -6.28 21.54
CA SER A 79 -8.86 -6.85 22.45
C SER A 79 -8.50 -8.32 22.15
N TRP A 80 -9.22 -8.98 21.23
CA TRP A 80 -8.92 -10.37 20.87
C TRP A 80 -7.68 -10.48 20.00
N GLN A 81 -6.83 -11.43 20.36
CA GLN A 81 -5.63 -11.73 19.60
C GLN A 81 -5.99 -12.59 18.39
N GLN A 82 -5.83 -12.03 17.19
CA GLN A 82 -6.01 -12.71 15.92
C GLN A 82 -4.86 -12.39 14.96
N TYR A 83 -4.80 -13.08 13.82
CA TYR A 83 -3.97 -12.63 12.71
C TYR A 83 -4.52 -11.30 12.16
N PHE A 84 -3.74 -10.59 11.36
CA PHE A 84 -4.19 -9.33 10.76
C PHE A 84 -3.62 -9.17 9.36
N PHE A 85 -4.37 -8.45 8.53
CA PHE A 85 -3.92 -7.96 7.25
C PHE A 85 -3.31 -6.58 7.40
N CYS A 86 -2.24 -6.36 6.65
CA CYS A 86 -1.72 -5.03 6.40
C CYS A 86 -2.24 -4.60 5.03
N MET A 87 -2.94 -3.48 4.95
CA MET A 87 -3.11 -2.78 3.69
C MET A 87 -2.05 -1.68 3.66
N THR A 88 -1.10 -1.78 2.74
CA THR A 88 -0.28 -0.64 2.39
C THR A 88 -1.16 0.30 1.58
N ASN A 89 -1.37 1.52 2.08
CA ASN A 89 -1.88 2.60 1.26
C ASN A 89 -0.91 2.74 0.09
N PHE A 90 -1.41 2.45 -1.10
CA PHE A 90 -0.66 2.51 -2.34
C PHE A 90 -1.66 3.01 -3.37
N THR A 91 -1.36 4.13 -4.00
CA THR A 91 -2.33 4.82 -4.85
C THR A 91 -1.62 5.37 -6.07
N LEU A 92 -2.16 5.04 -7.25
CA LEU A 92 -1.78 5.71 -8.48
C LEU A 92 -2.43 7.10 -8.51
N VAL A 93 -1.62 8.11 -8.78
CA VAL A 93 -2.08 9.46 -9.08
C VAL A 93 -1.85 9.70 -10.59
N PRO A 94 -2.93 9.80 -11.40
CA PRO A 94 -2.83 9.96 -12.85
C PRO A 94 -2.53 11.41 -13.28
N GLN A 95 -1.75 12.15 -12.48
CA GLN A 95 -1.34 13.52 -12.79
C GLN A 95 0.09 13.52 -13.33
N MET A 96 0.36 14.33 -14.36
CA MET A 96 1.68 14.41 -14.96
C MET A 96 2.58 15.40 -14.22
N GLU A 97 3.50 14.90 -13.40
CA GLU A 97 4.47 15.72 -12.66
C GLU A 97 5.92 15.27 -12.86
N THR A 98 6.86 16.20 -12.63
CA THR A 98 8.28 15.84 -12.50
C THR A 98 8.49 14.96 -11.29
N TRP A 99 9.63 14.27 -11.21
CA TRP A 99 9.87 13.39 -10.06
C TRP A 99 9.83 14.16 -8.72
N ASP A 100 10.45 15.34 -8.68
CA ASP A 100 10.44 16.21 -7.50
C ASP A 100 9.05 16.78 -7.20
N GLY A 101 8.25 17.12 -8.24
CA GLY A 101 6.86 17.55 -8.07
C GLY A 101 5.95 16.44 -7.55
N ALA A 102 6.11 15.22 -8.05
CA ALA A 102 5.40 14.04 -7.57
C ALA A 102 5.74 13.74 -6.10
N LEU A 103 7.01 13.87 -5.72
CA LEU A 103 7.46 13.71 -4.33
C LEU A 103 6.76 14.72 -3.40
N GLU A 104 6.76 16.00 -3.78
CA GLU A 104 6.10 17.07 -3.01
C GLU A 104 4.59 16.82 -2.89
N TYR A 105 3.94 16.43 -3.99
CA TYR A 105 2.52 16.09 -3.99
C TYR A 105 2.21 14.94 -3.03
N CYS A 106 2.96 13.83 -3.11
CA CYS A 106 2.71 12.69 -2.23
C CYS A 106 2.96 13.03 -0.76
N ARG A 107 3.95 13.87 -0.43
CA ARG A 107 4.19 14.29 0.97
C ARG A 107 3.15 15.28 1.50
N THR A 108 2.45 15.97 0.60
CA THR A 108 1.38 16.92 0.95
C THR A 108 0.03 16.22 1.13
N HIS A 109 -0.29 15.27 0.25
CA HIS A 109 -1.61 14.64 0.18
C HIS A 109 -1.65 13.20 0.74
N TYR A 110 -0.49 12.55 0.83
CA TYR A 110 -0.31 11.18 1.30
C TYR A 110 0.86 11.15 2.30
N LYS A 111 1.56 10.02 2.46
CA LYS A 111 2.75 9.91 3.31
C LYS A 111 4.03 10.22 2.53
N ASP A 112 4.27 9.54 1.42
CA ASP A 112 5.47 9.76 0.57
C ASP A 112 5.29 9.17 -0.84
N LEU A 113 6.27 9.39 -1.73
CA LEU A 113 6.37 8.69 -3.00
C LEU A 113 6.60 7.19 -2.75
N ALA A 114 5.87 6.31 -3.43
CA ALA A 114 5.80 4.91 -3.06
C ALA A 114 7.07 4.13 -3.42
N SER A 115 7.53 3.28 -2.51
CA SER A 115 8.51 2.24 -2.82
C SER A 115 7.82 1.00 -3.40
N LEU A 116 8.56 0.25 -4.20
CA LEU A 116 8.19 -1.09 -4.68
C LEU A 116 9.08 -2.16 -4.04
N SER A 117 9.42 -2.00 -2.76
CA SER A 117 10.41 -2.80 -2.03
C SER A 117 9.98 -4.23 -1.67
N THR A 118 8.77 -4.65 -2.03
CA THR A 118 8.25 -6.01 -1.80
C THR A 118 7.49 -6.52 -3.02
N MET A 119 7.37 -7.85 -3.13
CA MET A 119 6.56 -8.49 -4.17
C MET A 119 5.10 -8.01 -4.13
N GLU A 120 4.53 -7.82 -2.93
CA GLU A 120 3.16 -7.36 -2.75
C GLU A 120 2.96 -5.94 -3.30
N ARG A 121 3.88 -5.01 -2.99
CA ARG A 121 3.84 -3.64 -3.54
C ARG A 121 4.02 -3.63 -5.05
N MET A 122 4.89 -4.48 -5.57
CA MET A 122 5.07 -4.64 -7.01
C MET A 122 3.78 -5.16 -7.67
N ASP A 123 3.14 -6.20 -7.13
CA ASP A 123 1.90 -6.76 -7.67
C ASP A 123 0.76 -5.72 -7.66
N SER A 124 0.61 -4.96 -6.57
CA SER A 124 -0.34 -3.83 -6.51
C SER A 124 -0.03 -2.77 -7.55
N ALA A 125 1.24 -2.36 -7.69
CA ALA A 125 1.64 -1.39 -8.71
C ALA A 125 1.34 -1.88 -10.13
N LEU A 126 1.55 -3.17 -10.39
CA LEU A 126 1.31 -3.79 -11.68
C LEU A 126 -0.18 -3.93 -12.03
N LEU A 127 -1.07 -3.92 -11.04
CA LEU A 127 -2.52 -3.85 -11.23
C LEU A 127 -2.93 -2.41 -11.55
N GLU A 128 -2.49 -1.46 -10.73
CA GLU A 128 -2.87 -0.04 -10.83
C GLU A 128 -2.26 0.66 -12.05
N ILE A 129 -1.05 0.30 -12.49
CA ILE A 129 -0.35 0.94 -13.63
C ILE A 129 -1.14 0.90 -14.94
N THR A 130 -2.10 -0.02 -15.06
CA THR A 130 -3.01 -0.09 -16.22
C THR A 130 -3.83 1.18 -16.40
N GLN A 131 -4.17 1.85 -15.29
CA GLN A 131 -4.95 3.09 -15.23
C GLN A 131 -4.09 4.35 -15.46
N ALA A 132 -2.76 4.22 -15.49
CA ALA A 132 -1.88 5.37 -15.72
C ALA A 132 -1.99 5.87 -17.17
N GLU A 133 -2.04 7.19 -17.32
CA GLU A 133 -2.08 7.86 -18.63
C GLU A 133 -0.72 7.86 -19.32
N THR A 134 0.36 7.73 -18.56
CA THR A 134 1.74 7.80 -19.04
C THR A 134 2.37 6.41 -19.18
N GLU A 135 3.34 6.29 -20.10
CA GLU A 135 4.07 5.04 -20.35
C GLU A 135 4.93 4.60 -19.16
N TYR A 136 5.44 5.58 -18.41
CA TYR A 136 6.19 5.37 -17.18
C TYR A 136 5.41 5.94 -16.01
N VAL A 137 5.62 5.38 -14.82
CA VAL A 137 5.01 5.88 -13.58
C VAL A 137 6.10 6.09 -12.54
N TRP A 138 6.19 7.28 -11.98
CA TRP A 138 7.20 7.58 -10.97
C TRP A 138 7.03 6.75 -9.71
N THR A 139 8.17 6.40 -9.13
CA THR A 139 8.30 5.70 -7.85
C THR A 139 9.27 6.47 -6.96
N GLY A 140 9.34 6.12 -5.68
CA GLY A 140 10.30 6.69 -4.72
C GLY A 140 11.78 6.40 -5.01
N LEU A 141 12.12 5.75 -6.12
CA LEU A 141 13.47 5.28 -6.39
C LEU A 141 14.35 6.43 -6.90
N ARG A 142 15.48 6.68 -6.24
CA ARG A 142 16.42 7.75 -6.60
C ARG A 142 17.85 7.24 -6.58
N PHE A 143 18.65 7.65 -7.55
CA PHE A 143 20.09 7.48 -7.54
C PHE A 143 20.76 8.71 -6.92
N LEU A 144 21.48 8.52 -5.83
CA LEU A 144 22.26 9.58 -5.19
C LEU A 144 23.42 8.97 -4.39
N ALA A 145 24.54 9.68 -4.32
CA ALA A 145 25.76 9.25 -3.63
C ALA A 145 26.35 7.89 -4.10
N GLY A 146 26.10 7.53 -5.37
CA GLY A 146 26.68 6.32 -5.98
C GLY A 146 25.82 5.07 -5.86
N ASP A 147 24.61 5.17 -5.30
CA ASP A 147 23.70 4.02 -5.18
C ASP A 147 22.23 4.42 -5.36
N TRP A 148 21.37 3.41 -5.54
CA TRP A 148 19.92 3.55 -5.58
C TRP A 148 19.30 3.33 -4.21
N PHE A 149 18.31 4.15 -3.85
CA PHE A 149 17.52 3.97 -2.64
C PHE A 149 16.08 4.46 -2.82
N TRP A 150 15.21 4.01 -1.92
CA TRP A 150 13.86 4.52 -1.78
C TRP A 150 13.86 5.75 -0.89
N VAL A 151 13.33 6.88 -1.39
CA VAL A 151 13.34 8.15 -0.64
C VAL A 151 12.43 8.17 0.58
N ASN A 152 11.53 7.19 0.69
CA ASN A 152 10.70 6.97 1.87
C ASN A 152 11.44 6.19 2.99
N GLY A 153 12.68 5.74 2.74
CA GLY A 153 13.51 5.01 3.69
C GLY A 153 13.33 3.49 3.70
N ASP A 154 12.53 2.91 2.81
CA ASP A 154 12.39 1.46 2.71
C ASP A 154 13.66 0.80 2.16
N ASP A 155 13.92 -0.45 2.57
CA ASP A 155 15.07 -1.22 2.09
C ASP A 155 14.91 -1.62 0.60
N LEU A 156 16.03 -1.69 -0.12
CA LEU A 156 16.10 -2.16 -1.51
C LEU A 156 16.28 -3.70 -1.60
N ASN A 157 15.55 -4.46 -0.78
CA ASN A 157 15.72 -5.92 -0.71
C ASN A 157 15.10 -6.66 -1.91
N TYR A 158 14.02 -6.11 -2.48
CA TYR A 158 13.44 -6.56 -3.73
C TYR A 158 13.93 -5.66 -4.86
N THR A 159 14.21 -6.24 -6.03
CA THR A 159 14.58 -5.48 -7.23
C THR A 159 13.88 -6.05 -8.45
N ALA A 160 13.36 -5.18 -9.31
CA ALA A 160 12.73 -5.58 -10.56
C ALA A 160 13.31 -4.81 -11.75
N TRP A 161 14.64 -4.81 -11.92
CA TRP A 161 15.30 -4.18 -13.06
C TRP A 161 15.23 -5.07 -14.32
N TYR A 162 15.26 -4.46 -15.51
CA TYR A 162 15.33 -5.21 -16.76
C TYR A 162 16.53 -6.18 -16.78
N GLN A 163 16.27 -7.46 -17.07
CA GLN A 163 17.25 -8.56 -17.01
C GLN A 163 18.01 -8.65 -15.67
N ASN A 164 17.44 -8.15 -14.57
CA ASN A 164 18.09 -8.05 -13.26
C ASN A 164 19.40 -7.25 -13.28
N LYS A 165 19.52 -6.27 -14.18
CA LYS A 165 20.71 -5.41 -14.30
C LYS A 165 20.43 -4.02 -13.75
N GLN A 166 20.79 -3.81 -12.50
CA GLN A 166 20.73 -2.49 -11.86
C GLN A 166 21.74 -1.52 -12.49
N PRO A 167 21.32 -0.32 -12.93
CA PRO A 167 22.24 0.71 -13.40
C PRO A 167 23.19 1.15 -12.28
N GLN A 168 24.49 0.88 -12.41
CA GLN A 168 25.46 1.22 -11.35
C GLN A 168 25.85 2.71 -11.37
N CYS A 169 25.96 3.29 -12.56
CA CYS A 169 26.34 4.69 -12.76
C CYS A 169 25.50 5.29 -13.90
N PRO A 170 24.19 5.53 -13.70
CA PRO A 170 23.36 6.16 -14.71
C PRO A 170 23.86 7.58 -15.04
N ALA A 171 23.63 8.01 -16.29
CA ALA A 171 23.94 9.37 -16.71
C ALA A 171 23.27 10.39 -15.77
N ARG A 172 23.89 11.58 -15.60
CA ARG A 172 23.49 12.57 -14.58
C ARG A 172 22.00 12.96 -14.58
N HIS A 173 21.35 12.92 -15.75
CA HIS A 173 19.92 13.23 -15.85
C HIS A 173 19.03 12.03 -15.52
N LEU A 174 19.52 10.80 -15.62
CA LEU A 174 18.77 9.54 -15.44
C LEU A 174 18.82 9.04 -13.98
N HIS A 175 18.63 9.92 -13.01
CA HIS A 175 18.76 9.60 -11.57
C HIS A 175 17.43 9.31 -10.87
N CYS A 176 16.33 9.25 -11.63
CA CYS A 176 15.00 8.97 -11.11
C CYS A 176 14.48 7.63 -11.63
N GLY A 177 13.93 6.80 -10.75
CA GLY A 177 13.39 5.49 -11.11
C GLY A 177 11.88 5.52 -11.30
N ALA A 178 11.44 4.90 -12.39
CA ALA A 178 10.04 4.73 -12.73
C ALA A 178 9.72 3.25 -12.99
N LEU A 179 8.46 2.88 -12.84
CA LEU A 179 7.94 1.60 -13.33
C LEU A 179 7.50 1.78 -14.78
N ASP A 180 7.99 0.91 -15.67
CA ASP A 180 7.62 0.88 -17.08
C ASP A 180 6.34 0.04 -17.27
N LYS A 181 5.32 0.64 -17.87
CA LYS A 181 4.02 -0.01 -18.12
C LYS A 181 4.11 -1.16 -19.12
N GLN A 182 5.00 -1.07 -20.11
CA GLN A 182 5.17 -2.08 -21.15
C GLN A 182 6.02 -3.25 -20.65
N THR A 183 7.20 -2.94 -20.11
CA THR A 183 8.16 -3.98 -19.71
C THR A 183 7.89 -4.53 -18.31
N ARG A 184 7.04 -3.84 -17.53
CA ARG A 184 6.62 -4.21 -16.16
C ARG A 184 7.81 -4.31 -15.18
N VAL A 185 8.89 -3.60 -15.47
CA VAL A 185 10.14 -3.55 -14.68
C VAL A 185 10.53 -2.10 -14.42
N TRP A 186 11.43 -1.88 -13.47
CA TRP A 186 11.97 -0.56 -13.14
C TRP A 186 12.94 -0.09 -14.22
N THR A 187 12.91 1.21 -14.46
CA THR A 187 13.77 1.89 -15.44
C THR A 187 14.19 3.26 -14.91
N GLN A 188 15.40 3.68 -15.27
CA GLN A 188 15.90 5.02 -14.99
C GLN A 188 15.39 6.02 -16.04
N ARG A 189 14.92 7.18 -15.59
CA ARG A 189 14.35 8.24 -16.43
C ARG A 189 14.89 9.60 -16.05
N ASN A 190 14.67 10.56 -16.94
CA ASN A 190 15.04 11.94 -16.69
C ASN A 190 14.07 12.55 -15.68
N CYS A 191 14.59 13.03 -14.54
CA CYS A 191 13.77 13.55 -13.43
C CYS A 191 12.86 14.73 -13.82
N GLU A 192 13.19 15.45 -14.89
CA GLU A 192 12.42 16.57 -15.45
C GLU A 192 11.27 16.12 -16.37
N GLU A 193 11.19 14.83 -16.71
CA GLU A 193 10.05 14.28 -17.45
C GLU A 193 8.80 14.25 -16.57
N LYS A 194 7.62 14.41 -17.19
CA LYS A 194 6.36 14.44 -16.48
C LYS A 194 5.59 13.14 -16.63
N TYR A 195 5.38 12.43 -15.52
CA TYR A 195 4.69 11.16 -15.49
C TYR A 195 3.63 11.10 -14.38
N SER A 196 2.66 10.20 -14.53
CA SER A 196 1.84 9.70 -13.41
C SER A 196 2.76 9.13 -12.34
N PHE A 197 2.27 8.99 -11.10
CA PHE A 197 3.13 8.57 -9.99
C PHE A 197 2.38 7.79 -8.91
N PHE A 198 3.11 6.94 -8.18
CA PHE A 198 2.55 6.21 -7.05
C PHE A 198 2.85 6.89 -5.73
N CYS A 199 1.81 7.12 -4.92
CA CYS A 199 1.94 7.56 -3.53
C CYS A 199 1.65 6.40 -2.55
N GLN A 200 2.12 6.55 -1.32
CA GLN A 200 1.80 5.68 -0.18
C GLN A 200 1.28 6.45 1.02
#